data_AF-A0A7J7IQ67-F1
#
_entry.id   AF-A0A7J7IQ67-F1
#
_cell.length_a   1.000
_cell.length_b   1.000
_cell.length_c   1.000
_cell.angle_alpha   90.00
_cell.angle_beta   90.00
_cell.angle_gamma   90.00
#
_symmetry.space_group_name_H-M   'P 1'
#
loop_
_entity.id
_entity.type
_entity.pdbx_description
1 polymer ?
#
loop_
_entity_poly.entity_id
_entity_poly.type
_entity_poly.pdbx_seq_one_letter_code
_entity_poly.pdbx_strand_id
1 'polypeptide(L)'
;MSGSSGYVPKGAGLFTSCSWPVFRVFFGLGLSLNPVESWTIVNVVHACVTFIVFHWIKGNPFHTPWVDMAGKGERQTWWEQIDGSVQNTPSRKFLIGVVVFLYLATVHSTPLDRQFLFVHVVNLAAFLVVFVAKLPFMHGVRIFGINR
;
A
#
# COMPACT_ATOMS: atom_id res chain seq x y z
N MET A 1 -29.49 -22.95 10.80
CA MET A 1 -28.09 -22.53 10.95
C MET A 1 -27.27 -23.24 9.88
N SER A 2 -27.08 -22.61 8.73
CA SER A 2 -26.24 -23.15 7.65
C SER A 2 -24.96 -22.33 7.61
N GLY A 3 -23.83 -22.96 7.92
CA GLY A 3 -22.52 -22.34 7.90
C GLY A 3 -22.10 -22.07 6.45
N SER A 4 -22.10 -20.81 6.04
CA SER A 4 -21.44 -20.37 4.82
C SER A 4 -19.93 -20.49 5.01
N SER A 5 -19.38 -21.64 4.62
CA SER A 5 -17.94 -21.85 4.49
C SER A 5 -17.37 -20.76 3.60
N GLY A 6 -16.63 -19.84 4.21
CA GLY A 6 -15.97 -18.73 3.53
C GLY A 6 -14.92 -19.26 2.57
N TYR A 7 -15.29 -19.34 1.30
CA TYR A 7 -14.37 -19.65 0.22
C TYR A 7 -13.40 -18.46 0.09
N VAL A 8 -12.21 -18.57 0.69
CA VAL A 8 -11.11 -17.62 0.50
C VAL A 8 -10.34 -18.08 -0.75
N PRO A 9 -10.41 -17.37 -1.90
CA PRO A 9 -9.72 -17.81 -3.09
C PRO A 9 -8.21 -17.80 -2.86
N LYS A 10 -7.57 -18.96 -3.00
CA LYS A 10 -6.11 -19.15 -2.87
C LYS A 10 -5.29 -18.52 -4.01
N GLY A 11 -5.85 -17.56 -4.77
CA GLY A 11 -5.24 -16.98 -5.96
C GLY A 11 -4.58 -15.60 -5.77
N ALA A 12 -4.87 -14.87 -4.68
CA ALA A 12 -4.37 -13.51 -4.50
C ALA A 12 -2.90 -13.43 -4.03
N GLY A 13 -2.32 -14.54 -3.57
CA GLY A 13 -0.95 -14.59 -3.04
C GLY A 13 0.17 -14.47 -4.09
N LEU A 14 -0.17 -14.61 -5.37
CA LEU A 14 0.80 -14.57 -6.48
C LEU A 14 1.20 -13.14 -6.89
N PHE A 15 0.37 -12.13 -6.61
CA PHE A 15 0.67 -10.75 -7.03
C PHE A 15 1.50 -9.98 -6.00
N THR A 16 1.48 -10.37 -4.72
CA THR A 16 2.07 -9.59 -3.62
C THR A 16 3.47 -10.04 -3.21
N SER A 17 3.95 -11.19 -3.68
CA SER A 17 5.10 -11.85 -3.06
C SER A 17 6.45 -11.65 -3.78
N CYS A 18 6.47 -11.17 -5.03
CA CYS A 18 7.71 -11.20 -5.86
C CYS A 18 8.27 -9.83 -6.27
N SER A 19 7.59 -8.71 -6.00
CA SER A 19 7.96 -7.42 -6.64
C SER A 19 8.71 -6.43 -5.75
N TRP A 20 8.82 -6.67 -4.44
CA TRP A 20 9.35 -5.65 -3.51
C TRP A 20 10.89 -5.58 -3.37
N PRO A 21 11.63 -6.71 -3.29
CA PRO A 21 13.10 -6.67 -3.17
C PRO A 21 13.78 -6.04 -4.40
N VAL A 22 13.15 -6.13 -5.57
CA VAL A 22 13.64 -5.62 -6.85
C VAL A 22 13.70 -4.08 -6.87
N PHE A 23 12.78 -3.41 -6.18
CA PHE A 23 12.70 -1.94 -6.18
C PHE A 23 13.91 -1.27 -5.51
N ARG A 24 14.45 -1.87 -4.43
CA ARG A 24 15.66 -1.36 -3.77
C ARG A 24 16.90 -1.55 -4.66
N VAL A 25 17.01 -2.68 -5.34
CA VAL A 25 18.15 -2.97 -6.22
C VAL A 25 18.16 -2.01 -7.41
N PHE A 26 16.98 -1.72 -7.98
CA PHE A 26 16.86 -0.82 -9.14
C PHE A 26 17.26 0.62 -8.83
N PHE A 27 16.83 1.18 -7.70
CA PHE A 27 17.12 2.58 -7.33
C PHE A 27 18.45 2.77 -6.59
N GLY A 28 18.87 1.81 -5.75
CA GLY A 28 20.10 1.94 -4.95
C GLY A 28 21.38 1.57 -5.70
N LEU A 29 21.35 0.48 -6.48
CA LEU A 29 22.53 0.05 -7.26
C LEU A 29 22.56 0.68 -8.66
N GLY A 30 21.40 1.05 -9.22
CA GLY A 30 21.31 1.59 -10.59
C GLY A 30 21.70 3.06 -10.74
N LEU A 31 21.60 3.88 -9.68
CA LEU A 31 21.81 5.33 -9.74
C LEU A 31 22.97 5.85 -8.85
N SER A 32 23.70 4.97 -8.16
CA SER A 32 24.83 5.33 -7.28
C SER A 32 24.51 6.41 -6.23
N LEU A 33 23.25 6.48 -5.77
CA LEU A 33 22.81 7.44 -4.76
C LEU A 33 23.31 7.07 -3.37
N ASN A 34 23.46 8.08 -2.51
CA ASN A 34 23.76 7.82 -1.10
C ASN A 34 22.55 7.18 -0.39
N PRO A 35 22.75 6.53 0.78
CA PRO A 35 21.67 5.82 1.46
C PRO A 35 20.45 6.70 1.80
N VAL A 36 20.66 7.95 2.19
CA VAL A 36 19.58 8.89 2.57
C VAL A 36 18.67 9.17 1.37
N GLU A 37 19.26 9.47 0.22
CA GLU A 37 18.54 9.74 -1.03
C GLU A 37 17.81 8.50 -1.53
N SER A 38 18.52 7.37 -1.59
CA SER A 38 17.97 6.12 -2.10
C SER A 38 16.74 5.68 -1.31
N TRP A 39 16.81 5.67 0.03
CA TRP A 39 15.69 5.27 0.87
C TRP A 39 14.53 6.27 0.83
N THR A 40 14.83 7.56 0.77
CA THR A 40 13.79 8.60 0.66
C THR A 40 13.02 8.48 -0.65
N ILE A 41 13.72 8.31 -1.78
CA ILE A 41 13.08 8.13 -3.09
C ILE A 41 12.23 6.87 -3.10
N VAL A 42 12.75 5.73 -2.61
CA VAL A 42 12.00 4.49 -2.55
C VAL A 42 10.73 4.65 -1.70
N ASN A 43 10.80 5.30 -0.54
CA ASN A 43 9.65 5.50 0.33
C ASN A 43 8.59 6.42 -0.30
N VAL A 44 9.01 7.54 -0.89
CA VAL A 44 8.08 8.50 -1.54
C VAL A 44 7.45 7.91 -2.80
N VAL A 45 8.23 7.30 -3.68
CA VAL A 45 7.72 6.66 -4.91
C VAL A 45 6.76 5.52 -4.54
N HIS A 46 7.12 4.69 -3.56
CA HIS A 46 6.22 3.66 -3.05
C HIS A 46 4.91 4.25 -2.53
N ALA A 47 4.98 5.32 -1.75
CA ALA A 47 3.80 5.98 -1.22
C ALA A 47 2.88 6.47 -2.35
N CYS A 48 3.43 7.19 -3.34
CA CYS A 48 2.67 7.68 -4.50
C CYS A 48 2.03 6.55 -5.30
N VAL A 49 2.83 5.55 -5.73
CA VAL A 49 2.37 4.46 -6.58
C VAL A 49 1.31 3.62 -5.85
N THR A 50 1.57 3.22 -4.61
CA THR A 50 0.60 2.39 -3.87
C THR A 50 -0.64 3.16 -3.48
N PHE A 51 -0.56 4.47 -3.23
CA PHE A 51 -1.74 5.28 -3.00
C PHE A 51 -2.65 5.28 -4.23
N ILE A 52 -2.08 5.53 -5.43
CA ILE A 52 -2.84 5.51 -6.67
C ILE A 52 -3.47 4.12 -6.88
N VAL A 53 -2.65 3.06 -6.85
CA VAL A 53 -3.11 1.69 -7.14
C VAL A 53 -4.19 1.22 -6.18
N PHE A 54 -4.01 1.41 -4.87
CA PHE A 54 -4.91 0.83 -3.88
C PHE A 54 -6.06 1.75 -3.46
N HIS A 55 -5.89 3.07 -3.50
CA HIS A 55 -6.85 4.03 -2.95
C HIS A 55 -7.45 4.98 -3.99
N TRP A 56 -6.90 5.07 -5.20
CA TRP A 56 -7.46 5.90 -6.27
C TRP A 56 -8.18 5.07 -7.34
N ILE A 57 -7.55 3.99 -7.80
CA ILE A 57 -8.14 3.11 -8.82
C ILE A 57 -9.34 2.36 -8.22
N LYS A 58 -10.45 2.42 -8.95
CA LYS A 58 -11.72 1.74 -8.66
C LYS A 58 -12.07 0.75 -9.76
N GLY A 59 -13.05 -0.11 -9.48
CA GLY A 59 -13.47 -1.14 -10.41
C GLY A 59 -12.45 -2.26 -10.50
N ASN A 60 -12.68 -3.19 -11.41
CA ASN A 60 -11.83 -4.34 -11.59
C ASN A 60 -11.54 -4.55 -13.08
N PRO A 61 -10.26 -4.52 -13.51
CA PRO A 61 -9.91 -4.80 -14.91
C PRO A 61 -10.07 -6.28 -15.28
N PHE A 62 -10.18 -7.17 -14.29
CA PHE A 62 -10.34 -8.61 -14.50
C PHE A 62 -11.68 -9.04 -13.93
N HIS A 63 -12.70 -9.25 -14.76
CA HIS A 63 -13.99 -9.79 -14.32
C HIS A 63 -13.76 -11.07 -13.50
N THR A 64 -13.98 -11.00 -12.19
CA THR A 64 -13.87 -12.16 -11.30
C THR A 64 -15.22 -12.43 -10.68
N PRO A 65 -15.63 -13.70 -10.52
CA PRO A 65 -16.99 -14.05 -10.13
C PRO A 65 -17.46 -13.45 -8.79
N TRP A 66 -16.57 -13.03 -7.91
CA TRP A 66 -16.90 -12.43 -6.60
C TRP A 66 -17.12 -10.91 -6.68
N VAL A 67 -16.71 -10.25 -7.76
CA VAL A 67 -16.87 -8.79 -7.96
C VAL A 67 -18.18 -8.47 -8.69
N ASP A 68 -18.68 -9.39 -9.52
CA ASP A 68 -19.88 -9.22 -10.33
C ASP A 68 -21.19 -9.47 -9.55
N MET A 69 -21.14 -10.17 -8.42
CA MET A 69 -22.35 -10.65 -7.70
C MET A 69 -23.17 -9.55 -7.01
N ALA A 70 -22.67 -8.31 -6.95
CA ALA A 70 -23.37 -7.22 -6.26
C ALA A 70 -23.25 -5.83 -6.90
N GLY A 71 -22.53 -5.66 -8.02
CA GLY A 71 -22.26 -4.35 -8.64
C GLY A 71 -21.47 -3.37 -7.75
N LYS A 72 -21.00 -3.81 -6.57
CA LYS A 72 -20.31 -2.98 -5.58
C LYS A 72 -18.87 -2.66 -5.97
N GLY A 73 -18.23 -3.52 -6.77
CA GLY A 73 -16.83 -3.39 -7.17
C GLY A 73 -16.53 -2.13 -7.97
N GLU A 74 -17.47 -1.65 -8.78
CA GLU A 74 -17.27 -0.43 -9.60
C GLU A 74 -17.06 0.83 -8.75
N ARG A 75 -17.64 0.87 -7.55
CA ARG A 75 -17.56 2.01 -6.63
C ARG A 75 -16.46 1.88 -5.57
N GLN A 76 -15.88 0.69 -5.43
CA GLN A 76 -14.88 0.38 -4.42
C GLN A 76 -13.47 0.50 -4.98
N THR A 77 -12.54 0.96 -4.14
CA THR A 77 -11.11 0.97 -4.51
C THR A 77 -10.53 -0.43 -4.43
N TRP A 78 -9.38 -0.67 -5.04
CA TRP A 78 -8.72 -1.96 -4.95
C TRP A 78 -8.42 -2.38 -3.51
N TRP A 79 -8.00 -1.45 -2.64
CA TRP A 79 -7.82 -1.72 -1.21
C TRP A 79 -9.08 -2.24 -0.53
N GLU A 80 -10.24 -1.77 -0.93
CA GLU A 80 -11.52 -2.21 -0.36
C GLU A 80 -11.91 -3.59 -0.88
N GLN A 81 -11.48 -3.94 -2.10
CA GLN A 81 -11.80 -5.21 -2.75
C GLN A 81 -10.84 -6.35 -2.37
N ILE A 82 -9.56 -6.08 -2.05
CA ILE A 82 -8.59 -7.15 -1.75
C ILE A 82 -9.09 -8.07 -0.62
N ASP A 83 -8.80 -9.36 -0.77
CA ASP A 83 -9.24 -10.45 0.11
C ASP A 83 -10.77 -10.45 0.36
N GLY A 84 -11.57 -10.02 -0.62
CA GLY A 84 -13.03 -9.99 -0.50
C GLY A 84 -13.53 -9.03 0.58
N SER A 85 -12.86 -7.88 0.72
CA SER A 85 -13.15 -6.86 1.76
C SER A 85 -12.94 -7.31 3.20
N VAL A 86 -12.43 -8.52 3.44
CA VAL A 86 -12.09 -9.00 4.78
C VAL A 86 -10.94 -8.17 5.34
N GLN A 87 -11.11 -7.64 6.54
CA GLN A 87 -10.08 -6.84 7.23
C GLN A 87 -9.07 -7.75 7.96
N ASN A 88 -7.89 -7.21 8.27
CA ASN A 88 -6.86 -7.89 9.08
C ASN A 88 -6.33 -9.22 8.55
N THR A 89 -6.42 -9.45 7.25
CA THR A 89 -5.86 -10.62 6.55
C THR A 89 -4.33 -10.59 6.54
N PRO A 90 -3.66 -11.74 6.36
CA PRO A 90 -2.21 -11.80 6.20
C PRO A 90 -1.69 -10.88 5.08
N SER A 91 -2.38 -10.82 3.94
CA SER A 91 -2.00 -9.96 2.80
C SER A 91 -2.05 -8.47 3.17
N ARG A 92 -3.12 -8.02 3.83
CA ARG A 92 -3.23 -6.62 4.31
C ARG A 92 -2.15 -6.28 5.32
N LYS A 93 -1.88 -7.19 6.26
CA LYS A 93 -0.80 -7.02 7.26
C LYS A 93 0.57 -6.93 6.61
N PHE A 94 0.83 -7.74 5.60
CA PHE A 94 2.06 -7.67 4.81
C PHE A 94 2.20 -6.31 4.11
N LEU A 95 1.16 -5.83 3.42
CA LEU A 95 1.18 -4.53 2.73
C LEU A 95 1.39 -3.35 3.69
N ILE A 96 0.82 -3.41 4.89
CA ILE A 96 1.10 -2.43 5.96
C ILE A 96 2.55 -2.58 6.46
N GLY A 97 3.02 -3.81 6.66
CA GLY A 97 4.38 -4.11 7.08
C GLY A 97 5.44 -3.55 6.13
N VAL A 98 5.21 -3.60 4.82
CA VAL A 98 6.08 -2.98 3.80
C VAL A 98 6.18 -1.47 4.02
N VAL A 99 5.06 -0.78 4.20
CA VAL A 99 5.04 0.67 4.48
C VAL A 99 5.82 1.01 5.74
N VAL A 100 5.64 0.25 6.82
CA VAL A 100 6.36 0.44 8.08
C VAL A 100 7.86 0.19 7.90
N PHE A 101 8.23 -0.90 7.22
CA PHE A 101 9.63 -1.24 6.97
C PHE A 101 10.37 -0.14 6.20
N LEU A 102 9.76 0.42 5.16
CA LEU A 102 10.40 1.49 4.36
C LEU A 102 10.63 2.75 5.17
N TYR A 103 9.64 3.16 5.97
CA TYR A 103 9.80 4.31 6.85
C TYR A 103 10.89 4.07 7.90
N LEU A 104 10.94 2.87 8.50
CA LEU A 104 12.03 2.54 9.42
C LEU A 104 13.39 2.54 8.74
N ALA A 105 13.48 2.11 7.48
CA ALA A 105 14.71 2.18 6.71
C ALA A 105 15.14 3.63 6.42
N THR A 106 14.20 4.54 6.16
CA THR A 106 14.52 5.97 5.99
C THR A 106 15.02 6.59 7.29
N VAL A 107 14.39 6.27 8.43
CA VAL A 107 14.81 6.75 9.75
C VAL A 107 16.18 6.18 10.13
N HIS A 108 16.43 4.91 9.86
CA HIS A 108 17.71 4.26 10.19
C HIS A 108 18.88 4.82 9.37
N SER A 109 18.64 5.18 8.10
CA SER A 109 19.69 5.66 7.20
C SER A 109 19.95 7.16 7.29
N THR A 110 19.04 7.94 7.89
CA THR A 110 19.14 9.41 7.94
C THR A 110 19.64 9.87 9.31
N PRO A 111 20.74 10.66 9.39
CA PRO A 111 21.20 11.22 10.66
C PRO A 111 20.14 12.09 11.34
N LEU A 112 20.20 12.21 12.67
CA LEU A 112 19.26 13.01 13.47
C LEU A 112 19.64 14.49 13.56
N ASP A 113 20.59 14.95 12.75
CA ASP A 113 21.04 16.34 12.72
C ASP A 113 19.98 17.28 12.16
N ARG A 114 19.99 18.54 12.61
CA ARG A 114 19.02 19.56 12.16
C ARG A 114 18.95 19.74 10.65
N GLN A 115 20.07 19.53 9.95
CA GLN A 115 20.16 19.62 8.49
C GLN A 115 19.27 18.60 7.76
N PHE A 116 18.94 17.46 8.38
CA PHE A 116 18.11 16.42 7.79
C PHE A 116 16.64 16.47 8.25
N LEU A 117 16.23 17.47 9.03
CA LEU A 117 14.85 17.58 9.52
C LEU A 117 13.83 17.56 8.38
N PHE A 118 14.12 18.23 7.27
CA PHE A 118 13.24 18.23 6.10
C PHE A 118 13.05 16.82 5.53
N VAL A 119 14.11 16.02 5.45
CA VAL A 119 14.06 14.63 4.95
C VAL A 119 13.20 13.76 5.86
N HIS A 120 13.32 13.92 7.18
CA HIS A 120 12.47 13.22 8.14
C HIS A 120 10.99 13.59 7.99
N VAL A 121 10.68 14.88 7.84
CA VAL A 121 9.30 15.35 7.65
C VAL A 121 8.67 14.80 6.38
N VAL A 122 9.40 14.82 5.26
CA VAL A 122 8.92 14.27 3.98
C VAL A 122 8.64 12.76 4.10
N ASN A 123 9.56 12.00 4.67
CA ASN A 123 9.39 10.55 4.83
C ASN A 123 8.25 10.20 5.79
N LEU A 124 8.09 10.95 6.87
CA LEU A 124 6.99 10.79 7.81
C LEU A 124 5.65 11.13 7.15
N ALA A 125 5.56 12.23 6.40
CA ALA A 125 4.35 12.61 5.69
C ALA A 125 3.94 11.53 4.67
N ALA A 126 4.89 11.05 3.86
CA ALA A 126 4.66 9.96 2.91
C ALA A 126 4.16 8.69 3.62
N PHE A 127 4.81 8.30 4.72
CA PHE A 127 4.39 7.17 5.55
C PHE A 127 2.96 7.35 6.08
N LEU A 128 2.65 8.48 6.72
CA LEU A 128 1.36 8.73 7.36
C LEU A 128 0.21 8.66 6.35
N VAL A 129 0.38 9.25 5.16
CA VAL A 129 -0.64 9.22 4.10
C VAL A 129 -1.02 7.78 3.75
N VAL A 130 -0.04 6.92 3.47
CA VAL A 130 -0.32 5.56 3.00
C VAL A 130 -0.54 4.54 4.11
N PHE A 131 -0.04 4.79 5.32
CA PHE A 131 -0.31 3.99 6.49
C PHE A 131 -1.75 4.20 6.95
N VAL A 132 -2.16 5.45 7.15
CA VAL A 132 -3.53 5.79 7.58
C VAL A 132 -4.54 5.27 6.57
N ALA A 133 -4.31 5.48 5.26
CA ALA A 133 -5.21 4.99 4.22
C ALA A 133 -5.46 3.47 4.27
N LYS A 134 -4.51 2.67 4.78
CA LYS A 134 -4.61 1.22 4.91
C LYS A 134 -5.26 0.75 6.22
N LEU A 135 -5.55 1.63 7.17
CA LEU A 135 -6.16 1.23 8.43
C LEU A 135 -7.64 0.87 8.23
N PRO A 136 -8.18 -0.10 9.00
CA PRO A 136 -9.54 -0.61 8.80
C PRO A 136 -10.63 0.46 9.00
N PHE A 137 -10.38 1.48 9.83
CA PHE A 137 -11.33 2.58 10.03
C PHE A 137 -11.45 3.51 8.80
N MET A 138 -10.49 3.46 7.86
CA MET A 138 -10.56 4.20 6.60
C MET A 138 -11.37 3.47 5.52
N HIS A 139 -11.88 2.27 5.81
CA HIS A 139 -12.69 1.52 4.86
C HIS A 139 -13.99 2.26 4.51
N GLY A 140 -14.24 2.50 3.23
CA GLY A 140 -15.41 3.24 2.75
C GLY A 140 -15.34 4.76 2.97
N VAL A 141 -14.28 5.28 3.60
CA VAL A 141 -14.12 6.72 3.82
C VAL A 141 -13.60 7.37 2.54
N ARG A 142 -14.22 8.48 2.15
CA ARG A 142 -13.80 9.34 1.03
C ARG A 142 -13.54 10.74 1.58
N ILE A 143 -12.28 11.06 1.79
CA ILE A 143 -11.88 12.40 2.24
C ILE A 143 -12.02 13.36 1.04
N PHE A 144 -12.57 14.55 1.28
CA PHE A 144 -12.80 15.62 0.28
C PHE A 144 -13.86 15.33 -0.80
N GLY A 145 -14.69 14.29 -0.66
CA GLY A 145 -15.71 13.98 -1.66
C GLY A 145 -15.15 13.56 -3.03
N ILE A 146 -13.84 13.31 -3.10
CA ILE A 146 -13.20 12.73 -4.27
C ILE A 146 -13.76 11.32 -4.45
N ASN A 147 -14.26 11.04 -5.66
CA ASN A 147 -14.71 9.71 -6.07
C ASN A 147 -16.04 9.25 -5.40
N ARG A 148 -17.13 10.03 -5.56
CA ARG A 148 -18.52 9.54 -5.37
C ARG A 148 -18.94 8.62 -6.51
#